data_AF-A0A8C2Z702-F1
#
_entry.id   AF-A0A8C2Z702-F1
#
_cell.length_a   1.000
_cell.length_b   1.000
_cell.length_c   1.000
_cell.angle_alpha   90.00
_cell.angle_beta   90.00
_cell.angle_gamma   90.00
#
_symmetry.space_group_name_H-M   'P 1'
#
loop_
_entity.id
_entity.type
_entity.pdbx_description
1 polymer ?
#
loop_
_entity_poly.entity_id
_entity_poly.type
_entity_poly.pdbx_seq_one_letter_code
_entity_poly.pdbx_strand_id
1 'polypeptide(L)'
;MGEGSLILYLGQITFYEEKNFQGRSYECMNDCSDMTSYLSRCQSCRVESGCFMVYDRTNYMGNQYFMKRGEYSDYQNMLGMRDCIRSCRMIPMHRGQFRMKVYERENFGGQSHEMMDDCDNIMDRYRMNDVQSCNVMDGHWLMYEQPQYRGKQMYMRPGEYRSFRDMGMSGMRFMSMRRIMDSCN
;
A
#
# COMPACT_ATOMS: atom_id res chain seq x y z
N MET A 1 -33.90 6.17 -14.21
CA MET A 1 -33.43 5.69 -12.90
C MET A 1 -32.24 4.78 -13.15
N GLY A 2 -30.98 5.11 -12.86
CA GLY A 2 -30.43 6.37 -12.37
C GLY A 2 -28.95 6.42 -12.70
N GLU A 3 -28.49 7.57 -13.16
CA GLU A 3 -27.07 7.94 -13.28
C GLU A 3 -26.41 8.17 -11.90
N GLY A 4 -27.02 7.66 -10.83
CA GLY A 4 -26.57 7.84 -9.44
C GLY A 4 -25.65 6.73 -8.92
N SER A 5 -25.28 5.73 -9.73
CA SER A 5 -24.47 4.59 -9.27
C SER A 5 -22.95 4.75 -9.45
N LEU A 6 -22.48 5.80 -10.15
CA LEU A 6 -21.04 6.03 -10.37
C LEU A 6 -20.37 6.89 -9.29
N ILE A 7 -21.14 7.51 -8.39
CA ILE A 7 -20.61 8.44 -7.37
C ILE A 7 -20.10 7.71 -6.12
N LEU A 8 -20.36 6.42 -5.93
CA LEU A 8 -20.30 5.87 -4.58
C LEU A 8 -18.93 5.49 -4.01
N TYR A 9 -17.82 5.39 -4.75
CA TYR A 9 -16.55 4.92 -4.16
C TYR A 9 -15.25 5.47 -4.79
N LEU A 10 -15.22 6.73 -5.21
CA LEU A 10 -13.97 7.34 -5.67
C LEU A 10 -13.14 7.80 -4.46
N GLY A 11 -11.91 7.31 -4.37
CA GLY A 11 -10.93 7.85 -3.45
C GLY A 11 -10.45 9.22 -3.92
N GLN A 12 -10.23 10.15 -3.00
CA GLN A 12 -9.67 11.45 -3.27
C GLN A 12 -8.56 11.76 -2.27
N ILE A 13 -7.39 12.12 -2.78
CA ILE A 13 -6.25 12.59 -2.01
C ILE A 13 -5.73 13.90 -2.60
N THR A 14 -5.47 14.88 -1.74
CA THR A 14 -4.84 16.15 -2.12
C THR A 14 -3.45 16.23 -1.51
N PHE A 15 -2.46 16.42 -2.36
CA PHE A 15 -1.06 16.60 -1.98
C PHE A 15 -0.71 18.08 -1.94
N TYR A 16 0.12 18.50 -0.98
CA TYR A 16 0.54 19.88 -0.79
C TYR A 16 2.08 19.96 -0.76
N GLU A 17 2.65 21.00 -1.38
CA GLU A 17 4.10 21.19 -1.42
C GLU A 17 4.71 21.38 -0.02
N GLU A 18 4.01 22.08 0.86
CA GLU A 18 4.51 22.43 2.19
C GLU A 18 3.74 21.70 3.30
N LYS A 19 4.29 21.74 4.52
CA LYS A 19 3.61 21.20 5.72
C LYS A 19 2.32 21.97 6.01
N ASN A 20 1.46 21.35 6.83
CA ASN A 20 0.20 21.96 7.29
C ASN A 20 -0.71 22.43 6.14
N PHE A 21 -0.71 21.69 5.03
CA PHE A 21 -1.62 21.89 3.88
C PHE A 21 -1.43 23.25 3.19
N GLN A 22 -0.19 23.71 3.10
CA GLN A 22 0.17 25.00 2.51
C GLN A 22 0.87 24.85 1.15
N GLY A 23 0.99 25.97 0.43
CA GLY A 23 1.66 26.03 -0.87
C GLY A 23 0.77 25.54 -2.01
N ARG A 24 1.40 25.17 -3.15
CA ARG A 24 0.65 24.58 -4.26
C ARG A 24 0.13 23.21 -3.87
N SER A 25 -1.00 22.84 -4.46
CA SER A 25 -1.63 21.54 -4.24
C SER A 25 -1.94 20.84 -5.55
N TYR A 26 -2.03 19.51 -5.46
CA TYR A 26 -2.44 18.63 -6.54
C TYR A 26 -3.45 17.63 -6.00
N GLU A 27 -4.66 17.67 -6.55
CA GLU A 27 -5.72 16.71 -6.25
C GLU A 27 -5.61 15.50 -7.17
N CYS A 28 -5.68 14.31 -6.59
CA CYS A 28 -5.59 13.06 -7.29
C CYS A 28 -6.75 12.14 -6.88
N MET A 29 -7.48 11.63 -7.88
CA MET A 29 -8.59 10.70 -7.67
C MET A 29 -8.31 9.32 -8.27
N ASN A 30 -7.08 9.05 -8.71
CA ASN A 30 -6.67 7.85 -9.45
C ASN A 30 -5.21 7.50 -9.17
N ASP A 31 -4.69 6.49 -9.85
CA ASP A 31 -3.26 6.21 -9.88
C ASP A 31 -2.50 7.37 -10.55
N CYS A 32 -1.36 7.75 -9.97
CA CYS A 32 -0.45 8.74 -10.53
C CYS A 32 0.98 8.18 -10.45
N SER A 33 1.57 7.82 -11.60
CA SER A 33 2.91 7.24 -11.67
C SER A 33 4.02 8.27 -11.50
N ASP A 34 3.76 9.54 -11.76
CA ASP A 34 4.75 10.59 -11.63
C ASP A 34 4.10 11.93 -11.28
N MET A 35 4.36 12.40 -10.07
CA MET A 35 3.85 13.67 -9.56
C MET A 35 4.74 14.87 -9.88
N THR A 36 5.95 14.65 -10.42
CA THR A 36 6.96 15.72 -10.58
C THR A 36 6.50 16.85 -11.50
N SER A 37 5.58 16.56 -12.43
CA SER A 37 4.99 17.59 -13.31
C SER A 37 3.96 18.47 -12.61
N TYR A 38 3.36 18.01 -11.50
CA TYR A 38 2.34 18.75 -10.76
C TYR A 38 2.92 19.49 -9.56
N LEU A 39 3.83 18.85 -8.83
CA LEU A 39 4.43 19.37 -7.61
C LEU A 39 5.96 19.20 -7.65
N SER A 40 6.68 20.23 -7.22
CA SER A 40 8.17 20.17 -7.13
C SER A 40 8.63 19.37 -5.91
N ARG A 41 7.79 19.35 -4.88
CA ARG A 41 7.93 18.63 -3.62
C ARG A 41 6.53 18.35 -3.07
N CYS A 42 6.42 17.52 -2.06
CA CYS A 42 5.21 17.29 -1.30
C CYS A 42 5.64 17.16 0.16
N GLN A 43 4.93 17.74 1.12
CA GLN A 43 5.26 17.62 2.56
C GLN A 43 4.04 17.37 3.45
N SER A 44 2.83 17.52 2.91
CA SER A 44 1.60 17.13 3.58
C SER A 44 0.57 16.65 2.56
N CYS A 45 -0.42 15.87 3.02
CA CYS A 45 -1.53 15.44 2.19
C CYS A 45 -2.80 15.23 3.02
N ARG A 46 -3.95 15.33 2.36
CA ARG A 46 -5.27 15.02 2.93
C ARG A 46 -5.92 13.94 2.11
N VAL A 47 -6.34 12.87 2.75
CA VAL A 47 -7.19 11.86 2.12
C VAL A 47 -8.62 12.17 2.51
N GLU A 48 -9.40 12.69 1.57
CA GLU A 48 -10.79 13.06 1.79
C GLU A 48 -11.69 11.81 1.80
N SER A 49 -11.38 10.84 0.95
CA SER A 49 -12.09 9.57 0.83
C SER A 49 -11.18 8.45 0.31
N GLY A 50 -11.53 7.20 0.63
CA GLY A 50 -10.84 6.02 0.11
C GLY A 50 -9.46 5.78 0.72
N CYS A 51 -8.76 4.79 0.18
CA CYS A 51 -7.41 4.44 0.62
C CYS A 51 -6.42 4.66 -0.53
N PHE A 52 -5.21 5.09 -0.19
CA PHE A 52 -4.12 5.26 -1.14
C PHE A 52 -2.86 4.57 -0.65
N MET A 53 -2.07 4.04 -1.57
CA MET A 53 -0.66 3.72 -1.33
C MET A 53 0.19 4.80 -1.98
N VAL A 54 1.01 5.50 -1.21
CA VAL A 54 1.93 6.51 -1.75
C VAL A 54 3.37 6.00 -1.73
N TYR A 55 4.18 6.51 -2.66
CA TYR A 55 5.53 6.04 -2.91
C TYR A 55 6.50 7.22 -2.97
N ASP A 56 7.71 7.03 -2.46
CA ASP A 56 8.76 8.07 -2.49
C ASP A 56 9.53 8.16 -3.82
N ARG A 57 9.33 7.20 -4.73
CA ARG A 57 9.82 7.28 -6.11
C ARG A 57 8.69 7.24 -7.12
N THR A 58 9.00 7.64 -8.35
CA THR A 58 8.08 7.52 -9.48
C THR A 58 7.85 6.05 -9.84
N ASN A 59 6.83 5.79 -10.65
CA ASN A 59 6.44 4.48 -11.14
C ASN A 59 6.15 3.45 -10.04
N TYR A 60 5.62 3.92 -8.89
CA TYR A 60 5.18 3.07 -7.78
C TYR A 60 6.32 2.26 -7.15
N MET A 61 7.51 2.88 -7.05
CA MET A 61 8.72 2.27 -6.56
C MET A 61 9.18 2.89 -5.23
N GLY A 62 10.03 2.18 -4.51
CA GLY A 62 10.65 2.69 -3.28
C GLY A 62 9.83 2.38 -2.03
N ASN A 63 9.98 3.20 -0.99
CA ASN A 63 9.24 2.98 0.25
C ASN A 63 7.77 3.34 0.04
N GLN A 64 6.89 2.54 0.63
CA GLN A 64 5.45 2.61 0.41
C GLN A 64 4.74 2.98 1.71
N TYR A 65 3.76 3.88 1.62
CA TYR A 65 3.01 4.37 2.77
C TYR A 65 1.52 4.28 2.51
N PHE A 66 0.86 3.41 3.28
CA PHE A 66 -0.58 3.25 3.23
C PHE A 66 -1.26 4.40 3.96
N MET A 67 -2.13 5.09 3.24
CA MET A 67 -2.87 6.25 3.71
C MET A 67 -4.37 5.96 3.66
N LYS A 68 -5.03 6.22 4.78
CA LYS A 68 -6.49 6.16 4.91
C LYS A 68 -7.03 7.58 4.94
N ARG A 69 -8.36 7.71 4.86
CA ARG A 69 -9.06 8.95 5.16
C ARG A 69 -8.49 9.63 6.40
N GLY A 70 -8.08 10.89 6.26
CA GLY A 70 -7.43 11.65 7.32
C GLY A 70 -6.48 12.73 6.83
N GLU A 71 -5.95 13.47 7.80
CA GLU A 71 -5.06 14.60 7.60
C GLU A 71 -3.62 14.24 7.99
N TYR A 72 -2.68 14.39 7.05
CA TYR A 72 -1.26 14.10 7.25
C TYR A 72 -0.45 15.40 7.07
N SER A 73 -0.44 16.23 8.12
CA SER A 73 0.12 17.60 8.07
C SER A 73 1.66 17.65 8.02
N ASP A 74 2.33 16.59 8.46
CA ASP A 74 3.78 16.43 8.40
C ASP A 74 4.14 14.94 8.36
N TYR A 75 4.08 14.36 7.16
CA TYR A 75 4.29 12.92 7.03
C TYR A 75 5.74 12.50 7.32
N GLN A 76 6.73 13.41 7.31
CA GLN A 76 8.10 13.09 7.69
C GLN A 76 8.17 12.70 9.17
N ASN A 77 7.52 13.51 10.02
CA ASN A 77 7.44 13.24 11.46
C ASN A 77 6.45 12.12 11.79
N MET A 78 5.32 12.03 11.07
CA MET A 78 4.28 11.05 11.37
C MET A 78 4.60 9.63 10.86
N LEU A 79 5.22 9.52 9.68
CA LEU A 79 5.46 8.25 8.99
C LEU A 79 6.96 7.90 8.89
N GLY A 80 7.85 8.78 9.36
CA GLY A 80 9.30 8.59 9.24
C GLY A 80 9.82 8.69 7.80
N MET A 81 9.03 9.26 6.88
CA MET A 81 9.45 9.45 5.50
C MET A 81 10.60 10.46 5.44
N ARG A 82 11.69 10.07 4.79
CA ARG A 82 12.83 10.99 4.55
C ARG A 82 12.70 11.74 3.24
N ASP A 83 12.02 11.13 2.28
CA ASP A 83 11.90 11.61 0.92
C ASP A 83 10.47 12.07 0.61
N CYS A 84 10.36 12.79 -0.49
CA CYS A 84 9.12 13.35 -1.00
C CYS A 84 8.24 12.26 -1.64
N ILE A 85 6.91 12.34 -1.48
CA ILE A 85 5.97 11.54 -2.28
C ILE A 85 6.13 11.88 -3.77
N ARG A 86 6.24 10.87 -4.62
CA ARG A 86 6.45 11.01 -6.08
C ARG A 86 5.47 10.22 -6.94
N SER A 87 4.78 9.24 -6.38
CA SER A 87 3.69 8.52 -7.06
C SER A 87 2.68 7.97 -6.06
N CYS A 88 1.46 7.67 -6.49
CA CYS A 88 0.44 7.05 -5.66
C CYS A 88 -0.45 6.09 -6.44
N ARG A 89 -1.01 5.11 -5.74
CA ARG A 89 -2.08 4.24 -6.24
C ARG A 89 -3.32 4.41 -5.39
N MET A 90 -4.46 4.55 -6.04
CA MET A 90 -5.73 4.35 -5.36
C MET A 90 -5.89 2.86 -5.09
N ILE A 91 -6.36 2.51 -3.89
CA ILE A 91 -6.68 1.12 -3.56
C ILE A 91 -8.20 0.96 -3.71
N PRO A 92 -8.66 0.17 -4.70
CA PRO A 92 -10.09 -0.06 -4.89
C PRO A 92 -10.73 -0.66 -3.63
N MET A 93 -11.96 -0.25 -3.37
CA MET A 93 -12.77 -0.91 -2.35
C MET A 93 -13.03 -2.36 -2.79
N HIS A 94 -12.69 -3.31 -1.93
CA HIS A 94 -12.97 -4.73 -2.16
C HIS A 94 -14.02 -5.24 -1.19
N ARG A 95 -15.15 -5.69 -1.74
CA ARG A 95 -16.22 -6.36 -1.00
C ARG A 95 -16.24 -7.82 -1.41
N GLY A 96 -15.81 -8.70 -0.53
CA GLY A 96 -15.80 -10.13 -0.81
C GLY A 96 -14.79 -10.88 0.06
N GLN A 97 -14.43 -12.07 -0.42
CA GLN A 97 -13.43 -12.89 0.21
C GLN A 97 -12.04 -12.28 -0.01
N PHE A 98 -11.14 -12.53 0.93
CA PHE A 98 -9.74 -12.21 0.80
C PHE A 98 -9.00 -13.53 0.72
N ARG A 99 -8.09 -13.65 -0.25
CA ARG A 99 -7.33 -14.89 -0.43
C ARG A 99 -5.96 -14.60 -1.01
N MET A 100 -4.92 -14.99 -0.28
CA MET A 100 -3.53 -14.87 -0.71
C MET A 100 -2.79 -16.16 -0.36
N LYS A 101 -1.95 -16.64 -1.26
CA LYS A 101 -1.06 -17.78 -1.02
C LYS A 101 0.39 -17.29 -1.03
N VAL A 102 1.08 -17.51 0.08
CA VAL A 102 2.48 -17.11 0.28
C VAL A 102 3.40 -18.31 0.14
N TYR A 103 4.62 -18.06 -0.33
CA TYR A 103 5.63 -19.08 -0.58
C TYR A 103 6.97 -18.66 0.02
N GLU A 104 7.65 -19.62 0.62
CA GLU A 104 8.96 -19.44 1.27
C GLU A 104 10.04 -19.00 0.28
N ARG A 105 9.97 -19.47 -0.98
CA ARG A 105 10.96 -19.19 -2.02
C ARG A 105 10.36 -18.45 -3.20
N GLU A 106 11.23 -17.84 -4.00
CA GLU A 106 10.86 -17.26 -5.29
C GLU A 106 10.23 -18.29 -6.23
N ASN A 107 9.52 -17.81 -7.25
CA ASN A 107 8.85 -18.61 -8.29
C ASN A 107 7.88 -19.67 -7.71
N PHE A 108 7.19 -19.32 -6.62
CA PHE A 108 6.19 -20.17 -5.95
C PHE A 108 6.76 -21.49 -5.41
N GLY A 109 8.05 -21.50 -5.06
CA GLY A 109 8.73 -22.67 -4.52
C GLY A 109 8.72 -22.75 -2.98
N GLY A 110 9.15 -23.90 -2.46
CA GLY A 110 9.30 -24.13 -1.02
C GLY A 110 7.97 -24.39 -0.30
N GLN A 111 7.97 -24.22 1.03
CA GLN A 111 6.74 -24.31 1.82
C GLN A 111 5.75 -23.21 1.39
N SER A 112 4.46 -23.52 1.39
CA SER A 112 3.42 -22.54 1.04
C SER A 112 2.22 -22.63 1.99
N HIS A 113 1.58 -21.49 2.21
CA HIS A 113 0.36 -21.39 3.03
C HIS A 113 -0.64 -20.46 2.37
N GLU A 114 -1.91 -20.86 2.42
CA GLU A 114 -3.02 -20.03 1.98
C GLU A 114 -3.61 -19.28 3.18
N MET A 115 -3.91 -18.00 2.96
CA MET A 115 -4.31 -17.05 3.99
C MET A 115 -5.58 -16.34 3.54
N MET A 116 -6.58 -16.36 4.41
CA MET A 116 -7.87 -15.66 4.24
C MET A 116 -8.09 -14.57 5.29
N ASP A 117 -7.26 -14.57 6.34
CA ASP A 117 -7.30 -13.63 7.45
C ASP A 117 -5.96 -12.94 7.66
N ASP A 118 -5.99 -11.89 8.48
CA ASP A 118 -4.78 -11.20 8.91
C ASP A 118 -3.86 -12.18 9.66
N CYS A 119 -2.55 -11.93 9.57
CA CYS A 119 -1.50 -12.69 10.23
C CYS A 119 -0.51 -11.72 10.85
N ASP A 120 -0.50 -11.66 12.17
CA ASP A 120 0.36 -10.80 12.97
C ASP A 120 1.80 -11.34 13.07
N ASN A 121 2.02 -12.65 12.96
CA ASN A 121 3.35 -13.24 12.86
C ASN A 121 3.36 -14.55 12.06
N ILE A 122 3.92 -14.52 10.85
CA ILE A 122 4.01 -15.68 9.95
C ILE A 122 4.88 -16.80 10.53
N MET A 123 5.91 -16.45 11.31
CA MET A 123 6.81 -17.42 11.93
C MET A 123 6.10 -18.20 13.05
N ASP A 124 5.33 -17.51 13.88
CA ASP A 124 4.59 -18.17 14.97
C ASP A 124 3.46 -19.03 14.41
N ARG A 125 2.73 -18.52 13.41
CA ARG A 125 1.55 -19.19 12.84
C ARG A 125 1.90 -20.37 11.95
N TYR A 126 2.94 -20.25 11.12
CA TYR A 126 3.23 -21.21 10.05
C TYR A 126 4.65 -21.78 10.09
N ARG A 127 5.49 -21.37 11.05
CA ARG A 127 6.91 -21.73 11.15
C ARG A 127 7.71 -21.36 9.90
N MET A 128 7.27 -20.30 9.21
CA MET A 128 7.88 -19.79 7.99
C MET A 128 8.72 -18.55 8.32
N ASN A 129 10.02 -18.59 7.99
CA ASN A 129 10.97 -17.52 8.35
C ASN A 129 11.02 -16.38 7.33
N ASP A 130 10.53 -16.62 6.11
CA ASP A 130 10.60 -15.67 5.02
C ASP A 130 9.49 -15.95 4.00
N VAL A 131 9.07 -14.91 3.28
CA VAL A 131 8.15 -14.99 2.16
C VAL A 131 8.78 -14.27 0.99
N GLN A 132 9.01 -15.00 -0.10
CA GLN A 132 9.75 -14.48 -1.27
C GLN A 132 8.90 -14.42 -2.54
N SER A 133 7.76 -15.11 -2.56
CA SER A 133 6.77 -14.98 -3.62
C SER A 133 5.35 -15.18 -3.09
N CYS A 134 4.36 -14.67 -3.80
CA CYS A 134 2.95 -14.89 -3.46
C CYS A 134 2.04 -14.83 -4.68
N ASN A 135 0.86 -15.41 -4.53
CA ASN A 135 -0.26 -15.21 -5.44
C ASN A 135 -1.42 -14.60 -4.65
N VAL A 136 -1.82 -13.39 -5.00
CA VAL A 136 -3.02 -12.75 -4.45
C VAL A 136 -4.18 -13.11 -5.37
N MET A 137 -5.03 -14.02 -4.91
CA MET A 137 -6.21 -14.46 -5.66
C MET A 137 -7.33 -13.43 -5.50
N ASP A 138 -7.56 -12.96 -4.28
CA ASP A 138 -8.67 -12.06 -3.96
C ASP A 138 -8.29 -10.99 -2.93
N GLY A 139 -8.82 -9.80 -3.14
CA GLY A 139 -8.68 -8.65 -2.25
C GLY A 139 -7.32 -7.95 -2.33
N HIS A 140 -7.16 -6.99 -1.41
CA HIS A 140 -5.99 -6.13 -1.32
C HIS A 140 -5.29 -6.35 0.02
N TRP A 141 -3.96 -6.48 -0.01
CA TRP A 141 -3.18 -6.88 1.16
C TRP A 141 -1.99 -5.95 1.38
N LEU A 142 -1.60 -5.80 2.64
CA LEU A 142 -0.32 -5.21 3.06
C LEU A 142 0.53 -6.31 3.67
N MET A 143 1.77 -6.43 3.21
CA MET A 143 2.80 -7.25 3.83
C MET A 143 3.80 -6.33 4.54
N TYR A 144 4.24 -6.73 5.73
CA TYR A 144 5.10 -5.91 6.60
C TYR A 144 6.40 -6.62 6.95
N GLU A 145 7.45 -5.83 7.12
CA GLU A 145 8.80 -6.28 7.47
C GLU A 145 8.85 -7.03 8.81
N GLN A 146 8.08 -6.54 9.78
CA GLN A 146 8.13 -7.01 11.16
C GLN A 146 6.79 -7.61 11.58
N PRO A 147 6.79 -8.44 12.64
CA PRO A 147 5.55 -8.88 13.27
C PRO A 147 4.69 -7.69 13.72
N GLN A 148 3.40 -7.94 13.88
CA GLN A 148 2.40 -6.99 14.36
C GLN A 148 2.28 -5.72 13.49
N TYR A 149 2.39 -5.89 12.17
CA TYR A 149 2.16 -4.84 11.16
C TYR A 149 3.11 -3.65 11.27
N ARG A 150 4.39 -3.93 11.57
CA ARG A 150 5.43 -2.91 11.78
C ARG A 150 6.52 -2.94 10.72
N GLY A 151 7.31 -1.88 10.68
CA GLY A 151 8.41 -1.71 9.73
C GLY A 151 7.92 -1.31 8.34
N LYS A 152 8.75 -1.55 7.32
CA LYS A 152 8.38 -1.26 5.94
C LYS A 152 7.18 -2.10 5.50
N GLN A 153 6.38 -1.55 4.60
CA GLN A 153 5.20 -2.20 4.07
C GLN A 153 5.24 -2.31 2.55
N MET A 154 4.56 -3.32 2.02
CA MET A 154 4.42 -3.58 0.60
C MET A 154 2.96 -3.86 0.27
N TYR A 155 2.45 -3.12 -0.72
CA TYR A 155 1.10 -3.28 -1.23
C TYR A 155 1.02 -4.43 -2.24
N MET A 156 0.12 -5.37 -1.98
CA MET A 156 -0.15 -6.51 -2.83
C MET A 156 -1.59 -6.42 -3.36
N ARG A 157 -1.71 -6.25 -4.67
CA ARG A 157 -2.99 -6.29 -5.41
C ARG A 157 -3.19 -7.69 -5.99
N PRO A 158 -4.39 -8.04 -6.47
CA PRO A 158 -4.59 -9.31 -7.16
C PRO A 158 -3.56 -9.54 -8.28
N GLY A 159 -2.98 -10.74 -8.31
CA GLY A 159 -1.94 -11.12 -9.26
C GLY A 159 -0.84 -12.03 -8.70
N GLU A 160 0.05 -12.42 -9.60
CA GLU A 160 1.19 -13.30 -9.37
C GLU A 160 2.48 -12.50 -9.14
N TYR A 161 3.16 -12.76 -8.02
CA TYR A 161 4.40 -12.12 -7.64
C TYR A 161 5.49 -13.16 -7.45
N ARG A 162 6.32 -13.36 -8.48
CA ARG A 162 7.35 -14.41 -8.50
C ARG A 162 8.60 -14.08 -7.69
N SER A 163 8.91 -12.79 -7.52
CA SER A 163 9.97 -12.30 -6.64
C SER A 163 9.62 -10.90 -6.16
N PHE A 164 9.96 -10.59 -4.91
CA PHE A 164 9.83 -9.25 -4.35
C PHE A 164 11.08 -8.38 -4.59
N ARG A 165 12.20 -8.96 -5.04
CA ARG A 165 13.47 -8.24 -5.25
C ARG A 165 13.34 -7.14 -6.30
N ASP A 166 12.64 -7.44 -7.38
CA ASP A 166 12.45 -6.52 -8.52
C ASP A 166 11.57 -5.32 -8.16
N MET A 167 10.83 -5.40 -7.05
CA MET A 167 9.97 -4.32 -6.56
C MET A 167 10.70 -3.36 -5.61
N GLY A 168 12.03 -3.45 -5.54
CA GLY A 168 12.87 -2.61 -4.68
C GLY A 168 12.91 -3.04 -3.22
N MET A 169 12.44 -4.25 -2.92
CA MET A 169 12.40 -4.84 -1.57
C MET A 169 13.50 -5.91 -1.38
N SER A 170 14.63 -5.76 -2.07
CA SER A 170 15.73 -6.72 -1.97
C SER A 170 16.23 -6.87 -0.53
N GLY A 171 16.27 -8.10 -0.03
CA GLY A 171 16.71 -8.44 1.32
C GLY A 171 15.68 -8.18 2.43
N MET A 172 14.49 -7.68 2.09
CA MET A 172 13.39 -7.52 3.04
C MET A 172 12.73 -8.87 3.31
N ARG A 173 12.47 -9.17 4.59
CA ARG A 173 11.68 -10.34 5.01
C ARG A 173 10.30 -9.89 5.43
N PHE A 174 9.27 -10.62 5.02
CA PHE A 174 7.90 -10.29 5.41
C PHE A 174 7.42 -11.18 6.55
N MET A 175 7.04 -10.56 7.65
CA MET A 175 6.74 -11.25 8.91
C MET A 175 5.27 -11.12 9.34
N SER A 176 4.52 -10.14 8.82
CA SER A 176 3.09 -10.02 9.07
C SER A 176 2.34 -9.51 7.84
N MET A 177 1.04 -9.85 7.75
CA MET A 177 0.19 -9.58 6.59
C MET A 177 -1.20 -9.17 7.05
N ARG A 178 -1.76 -8.16 6.42
CA ARG A 178 -3.06 -7.58 6.77
C ARG A 178 -3.90 -7.39 5.53
N ARG A 179 -5.20 -7.68 5.64
CA ARG A 179 -6.20 -7.31 4.64
C ARG A 179 -6.50 -5.82 4.70
N ILE A 180 -6.58 -5.19 3.54
CA ILE A 180 -7.07 -3.82 3.41
C ILE A 180 -8.59 -3.89 3.36
N MET A 181 -9.20 -3.94 4.54
CA MET A 181 -10.66 -3.94 4.70
C MET A 181 -11.22 -2.52 4.59
N ASP A 182 -12.54 -2.43 4.33
CA ASP A 182 -13.43 -1.29 4.01
C ASP A 182 -13.46 -0.13 5.06
N SER A 183 -12.32 0.15 5.68
CA SER A 183 -12.11 1.06 6.81
C SER A 183 -11.52 2.41 6.37
N CYS A 184 -11.77 2.81 5.12
CA CYS A 184 -11.42 4.13 4.59
C CYS A 184 -12.63 5.04 4.35
N ASN A 185 -13.75 4.72 5.01
CA ASN A 185 -14.92 5.59 5.15
C ASN A 185 -14.83 6.37 6.45
#